data_AF-A0AAP0DJU9-F1
#
_entry.id   AF-A0AAP0DJU9-F1
#
_cell.length_a   1.000
_cell.length_b   1.000
_cell.length_c   1.000
_cell.angle_alpha   90.00
_cell.angle_beta   90.00
_cell.angle_gamma   90.00
#
_symmetry.space_group_name_H-M   'P 1'
#
loop_
_entity.id
_entity.type
_entity.pdbx_description
1 polymer ?
#
loop_
_entity_poly.entity_id
_entity_poly.type
_entity_poly.pdbx_seq_one_letter_code
_entity_poly.pdbx_strand_id
1 'polypeptide(L)'
;MSAADLDPAEGSVMMYALKDSYNLWDLLNQSPVWQDRIFHVLAGLYGVVSVVALVQLIRIQQRVPEYGWTTQKVFHFLNFLVNGARCLIFVFRRDIEQLTPEIARHMLLDMPSLVFFTTYALLVLFWAEIYYQARAVSTDGLRPGFFAINGIVYVIQIILWLIIWWKPIHILVILSKVFFAGVSLCAALGFLLYGGRLFLMLKRFPVESKGRRKKLHEVGWVTTICFACFLVRCIMMCFNAFNKAANLDILEHPVLNFIYYLLVEILPSSLVLFVLRKLPPKRGIIQYHAIR
;
A
#
# COMPACT_ATOMS: atom_id res chain seq x y z
N MET A 1 -17.24 33.58 5.90
CA MET A 1 -16.10 34.48 5.69
C MET A 1 -16.11 34.83 4.21
N SER A 2 -16.45 36.08 3.89
CA SER A 2 -16.74 36.56 2.54
C SER A 2 -15.48 36.58 1.68
N ALA A 3 -15.59 36.16 0.42
CA ALA A 3 -14.53 36.19 -0.58
C ALA A 3 -14.41 37.58 -1.23
N ALA A 4 -14.16 38.61 -0.42
CA ALA A 4 -13.85 39.96 -0.89
C ALA A 4 -12.75 40.54 -0.01
N ASP A 5 -11.81 41.23 -0.65
CA ASP A 5 -10.61 41.90 -0.10
C ASP A 5 -9.38 41.00 0.12
N LEU A 6 -8.93 40.33 -0.95
CA LEU A 6 -7.50 40.04 -1.12
C LEU A 6 -6.84 41.30 -1.69
N ASP A 7 -5.84 41.84 -0.99
CA ASP A 7 -5.03 42.97 -1.44
C ASP A 7 -4.46 42.67 -2.85
N PRO A 8 -4.57 43.56 -3.86
CA PRO A 8 -4.04 43.33 -5.20
C PRO A 8 -2.56 42.90 -5.22
N ALA A 9 -1.78 43.28 -4.22
CA ALA A 9 -0.41 42.78 -4.02
C ALA A 9 -0.38 41.28 -3.70
N GLU A 10 -1.24 40.77 -2.81
CA GLU A 10 -1.33 39.34 -2.47
C GLU A 10 -1.85 38.51 -3.64
N GLY A 11 -2.84 39.03 -4.38
CA GLY A 11 -3.37 38.37 -5.58
C GLY A 11 -2.31 38.22 -6.68
N SER A 12 -1.48 39.24 -6.89
CA SER A 12 -0.38 39.18 -7.86
C SER A 12 0.71 38.20 -7.42
N VAL A 13 1.14 38.23 -6.14
CA VAL A 13 2.13 37.29 -5.59
C VAL A 13 1.65 35.84 -5.71
N MET A 14 0.38 35.55 -5.41
CA MET A 14 -0.18 34.21 -5.56
C MET A 14 -0.23 33.77 -7.03
N MET A 15 -0.58 34.67 -7.95
CA MET A 15 -0.57 34.35 -9.39
C MET A 15 0.84 34.10 -9.93
N TYR A 16 1.83 34.86 -9.48
CA TYR A 16 3.24 34.61 -9.79
C TYR A 16 3.73 33.27 -9.21
N ALA A 17 3.40 32.96 -7.97
CA ALA A 17 3.78 31.70 -7.32
C ALA A 17 3.13 30.46 -7.99
N LEU A 18 1.87 30.59 -8.42
CA LEU A 18 1.17 29.55 -9.19
C LEU A 18 1.78 29.36 -10.58
N LYS A 19 2.12 30.46 -11.26
CA LYS A 19 2.76 30.42 -12.58
C LYS A 19 4.17 29.83 -12.51
N ASP A 20 4.94 30.19 -11.50
CA ASP A 20 6.29 29.66 -11.26
C ASP A 20 6.24 28.17 -10.92
N SER A 21 5.27 27.77 -10.08
CA SER A 21 4.95 26.36 -9.86
C SER A 21 4.67 25.63 -11.17
N TYR A 22 3.74 26.12 -12.00
CA TYR A 22 3.37 25.46 -13.25
C TYR A 22 4.57 25.32 -14.21
N ASN A 23 5.38 26.36 -14.34
CA ASN A 23 6.61 26.32 -15.14
C ASN A 23 7.61 25.29 -14.60
N LEU A 24 7.74 25.16 -13.27
CA LEU A 24 8.58 24.13 -12.65
C LEU A 24 8.05 22.72 -12.93
N TRP A 25 6.73 22.52 -12.83
CA TRP A 25 6.07 21.25 -13.15
C TRP A 25 6.33 20.82 -14.60
N ASP A 26 6.22 21.75 -15.55
CA ASP A 26 6.50 21.49 -16.96
C ASP A 26 7.97 21.17 -17.21
N LEU A 27 8.89 21.92 -16.58
CA LEU A 27 10.33 21.66 -16.67
C LEU A 27 10.70 20.26 -16.17
N LEU A 28 10.15 19.85 -15.02
CA LEU A 28 10.40 18.54 -14.41
C LEU A 28 9.81 17.39 -15.25
N ASN A 29 8.63 17.59 -15.84
CA ASN A 29 7.98 16.59 -16.67
C ASN A 29 8.65 16.44 -18.04
N GLN A 30 9.12 17.54 -18.65
CA GLN A 30 9.70 17.50 -20.00
C GLN A 30 11.18 17.10 -20.01
N SER A 31 11.91 17.30 -18.91
CA SER A 31 13.35 17.02 -18.89
C SER A 31 13.63 15.52 -18.69
N PRO A 32 14.30 14.84 -19.64
CA PRO A 32 14.60 13.40 -19.52
C PRO A 32 15.54 13.09 -18.36
N VAL A 33 16.46 14.00 -18.02
CA VAL A 33 17.37 13.85 -16.88
C VAL A 33 16.61 13.87 -15.55
N TRP A 34 15.62 14.75 -15.41
CA TRP A 34 14.79 14.81 -14.20
C TRP A 34 13.84 13.64 -14.09
N GLN A 35 13.26 13.18 -15.22
CA GLN A 35 12.49 11.93 -15.25
C GLN A 35 13.31 10.77 -14.69
N ASP A 36 14.51 10.53 -15.22
CA ASP A 36 15.38 9.45 -14.74
C ASP A 36 15.66 9.58 -13.25
N ARG A 37 16.04 10.77 -12.79
CA ARG A 37 16.35 11.02 -11.37
C ARG A 37 15.15 10.71 -10.48
N ILE A 38 13.95 11.13 -10.86
CA ILE A 38 12.74 10.87 -10.08
C ILE A 38 12.48 9.37 -9.95
N PHE A 39 12.60 8.60 -11.03
CA PHE A 39 12.41 7.15 -10.97
C PHE A 39 13.53 6.43 -10.21
N HIS A 40 14.78 6.88 -10.29
CA HIS A 40 15.87 6.34 -9.47
C HIS A 40 15.66 6.63 -7.97
N VAL A 41 15.17 7.82 -7.63
CA VAL A 41 14.78 8.14 -6.24
C VAL A 41 13.67 7.20 -5.79
N LEU A 42 12.65 7.01 -6.62
CA LEU A 42 11.54 6.11 -6.32
C LEU A 42 12.02 4.66 -6.13
N ALA A 43 12.87 4.17 -7.03
CA ALA A 43 13.53 2.87 -6.92
C ALA A 43 14.30 2.74 -5.61
N GLY A 44 15.11 3.75 -5.27
CA GLY A 44 15.86 3.79 -4.01
C GLY A 44 14.97 3.70 -2.78
N LEU A 45 13.85 4.45 -2.75
CA LEU A 45 12.88 4.41 -1.65
C LEU A 45 12.26 3.01 -1.51
N TYR A 46 11.79 2.42 -2.62
CA TYR A 46 11.26 1.05 -2.60
C TYR A 46 12.31 0.02 -2.19
N GLY A 47 13.55 0.18 -2.65
CA GLY A 47 14.68 -0.65 -2.25
C GLY A 47 14.93 -0.60 -0.75
N VAL A 48 14.93 0.59 -0.15
CA VAL A 48 15.06 0.77 1.31
C VAL A 48 13.93 0.05 2.05
N VAL A 49 12.68 0.24 1.64
CA VAL A 49 11.52 -0.41 2.27
C VAL A 49 11.62 -1.94 2.15
N SER A 50 12.01 -2.45 0.98
CA SER A 50 12.21 -3.88 0.73
C SER A 50 13.29 -4.48 1.64
N VAL A 51 14.45 -3.82 1.74
CA VAL A 51 15.54 -4.24 2.63
C VAL A 51 15.11 -4.23 4.10
N VAL A 52 14.40 -3.18 4.54
CA VAL A 52 13.87 -3.11 5.91
C VAL A 52 12.92 -4.28 6.19
N ALA A 53 12.01 -4.59 5.26
CA ALA A 53 11.08 -5.71 5.40
C ALA A 53 11.81 -7.06 5.50
N LEU A 54 12.84 -7.26 4.68
CA LEU A 54 13.67 -8.47 4.70
C LEU A 54 14.46 -8.62 6.00
N VAL A 55 15.10 -7.55 6.46
CA VAL A 55 15.84 -7.53 7.73
C VAL A 55 14.90 -7.85 8.89
N GLN A 56 13.70 -7.25 8.91
CA GLN A 56 12.69 -7.54 9.94
C GLN A 56 12.23 -9.00 9.88
N LEU A 57 11.98 -9.56 8.69
CA LEU A 57 11.64 -10.97 8.51
C LEU A 57 12.73 -11.89 9.07
N ILE A 58 13.99 -11.67 8.70
CA ILE A 58 15.13 -12.47 9.18
C ILE A 58 15.24 -12.39 10.70
N ARG A 59 15.14 -11.18 11.28
CA ARG A 59 15.19 -10.99 12.74
C ARG A 59 14.05 -11.72 13.45
N ILE A 60 12.84 -11.73 12.89
CA ILE A 60 11.71 -12.46 13.47
C ILE A 60 11.94 -13.98 13.35
N GLN A 61 12.40 -14.47 12.20
CA GLN A 61 12.68 -15.90 11.99
C GLN A 61 13.77 -16.42 12.94
N GLN A 62 14.85 -15.66 13.14
CA GLN A 62 15.92 -16.02 14.08
C GLN A 62 15.49 -15.92 15.54
N ARG A 63 14.54 -15.02 15.86
CA ARG A 63 14.06 -14.80 17.22
C ARG A 63 13.12 -15.92 17.70
N VAL A 64 12.29 -16.43 16.79
CA VAL A 64 11.24 -17.43 17.04
C VAL A 64 11.16 -18.44 15.89
N PRO A 65 12.18 -19.31 15.72
CA PRO A 65 12.21 -20.29 14.65
C PRO A 65 11.13 -21.38 14.81
N GLU A 66 10.67 -21.63 16.04
CA GLU A 66 9.71 -22.69 16.36
C GLU A 66 8.29 -22.34 15.88
N TYR A 67 7.95 -21.05 15.88
CA TYR A 67 6.67 -20.55 15.41
C TYR A 67 6.73 -20.37 13.89
N GLY A 68 6.64 -21.46 13.13
CA GLY A 68 6.74 -21.57 11.66
C GLY A 68 6.49 -20.31 10.82
N TRP A 69 5.46 -20.30 9.97
CA TRP A 69 5.09 -19.11 9.18
C TRP A 69 3.87 -18.42 9.79
N THR A 70 4.12 -17.34 10.54
CA THR A 70 3.07 -16.52 11.16
C THR A 70 2.57 -15.45 10.19
N THR A 71 1.35 -14.93 10.42
CA THR A 71 0.77 -13.80 9.66
C THR A 71 1.75 -12.61 9.58
N GLN A 72 2.48 -12.33 10.66
CA GLN A 72 3.50 -11.27 10.69
C GLN A 72 4.67 -11.60 9.75
N LYS A 73 5.22 -12.82 9.76
CA LYS A 73 6.31 -13.23 8.84
C LYS A 73 5.85 -13.14 7.38
N VAL A 74 4.64 -13.62 7.09
CA VAL A 74 4.05 -13.52 5.74
C VAL A 74 3.90 -12.06 5.31
N PHE A 75 3.41 -11.17 6.19
CA PHE A 75 3.28 -9.75 5.88
C PHE A 75 4.62 -9.08 5.52
N HIS A 76 5.69 -9.38 6.26
CA HIS A 76 7.02 -8.84 5.95
C HIS A 76 7.59 -9.42 4.65
N PHE A 77 7.38 -10.72 4.42
CA PHE A 77 7.78 -11.38 3.18
C PHE A 77 7.08 -10.78 1.96
N LEU A 78 5.75 -10.60 2.02
CA LEU A 78 5.00 -9.96 0.95
C LEU A 78 5.45 -8.50 0.72
N ASN A 79 5.74 -7.75 1.79
CA ASN A 79 6.32 -6.40 1.64
C ASN A 79 7.70 -6.43 0.98
N PHE A 80 8.57 -7.38 1.34
CA PHE A 80 9.85 -7.55 0.68
C PHE A 80 9.67 -7.77 -0.82
N LEU A 81 8.78 -8.70 -1.21
CA LEU A 81 8.50 -9.02 -2.60
C LEU A 81 7.91 -7.84 -3.37
N VAL A 82 6.86 -7.20 -2.85
CA VAL A 82 6.17 -6.13 -3.59
C VAL A 82 7.04 -4.89 -3.75
N ASN A 83 7.75 -4.47 -2.68
CA ASN A 83 8.64 -3.31 -2.75
C ASN A 83 9.90 -3.66 -3.57
N GLY A 84 10.39 -4.89 -3.50
CA GLY A 84 11.50 -5.36 -4.33
C GLY A 84 11.13 -5.35 -5.81
N ALA A 85 9.95 -5.87 -6.17
CA ALA A 85 9.44 -5.84 -7.54
C ALA A 85 9.29 -4.40 -8.06
N ARG A 86 8.71 -3.49 -7.26
CA ARG A 86 8.62 -2.06 -7.60
C ARG A 86 10.00 -1.41 -7.80
N CYS A 87 10.95 -1.70 -6.92
CA CYS A 87 12.32 -1.24 -7.05
C CYS A 87 12.92 -1.66 -8.40
N LEU A 88 12.85 -2.95 -8.74
CA LEU A 88 13.36 -3.48 -10.00
C LEU A 88 12.66 -2.85 -11.21
N ILE A 89 11.34 -2.70 -11.16
CA ILE A 89 10.56 -2.05 -12.22
C ILE A 89 11.04 -0.62 -12.48
N PHE A 90 11.32 0.16 -11.44
CA PHE A 90 11.78 1.54 -11.62
C PHE A 90 13.26 1.64 -12.01
N VAL A 91 14.10 0.68 -11.59
CA VAL A 91 15.50 0.57 -12.07
C VAL A 91 15.53 0.27 -13.57
N PHE A 92 14.77 -0.74 -14.00
CA PHE A 92 14.72 -1.21 -15.40
C PHE A 92 13.62 -0.51 -16.21
N ARG A 93 13.21 0.71 -15.81
CA ARG A 93 12.11 1.45 -16.45
C ARG A 93 12.25 1.51 -17.96
N ARG A 94 13.44 1.86 -18.46
CA ARG A 94 13.67 2.07 -19.90
C ARG A 94 13.50 0.78 -20.71
N ASP A 95 14.00 -0.33 -20.17
CA ASP A 95 13.84 -1.64 -20.78
C ASP A 95 12.37 -2.07 -20.76
N ILE A 96 11.66 -1.78 -19.66
CA ILE A 96 10.24 -2.08 -19.48
C ILE A 96 9.35 -1.26 -20.41
N GLU A 97 9.69 0.00 -20.68
CA GLU A 97 8.98 0.85 -21.66
C GLU A 97 9.11 0.32 -23.09
N GLN A 98 10.22 -0.37 -23.40
CA GLN A 98 10.48 -0.95 -24.72
C GLN A 98 9.92 -2.37 -24.88
N LEU A 99 9.31 -2.94 -23.82
CA LEU A 99 8.72 -4.28 -23.90
C LEU A 99 7.59 -4.32 -24.92
N THR A 100 7.75 -5.22 -25.89
CA THR A 100 6.71 -5.61 -26.83
C THR A 100 6.28 -7.04 -26.51
N PRO A 101 4.97 -7.34 -26.45
CA PRO A 101 3.82 -6.44 -26.67
C PRO A 101 3.51 -5.50 -25.48
N GLU A 102 2.80 -4.39 -25.72
CA GLU A 102 2.47 -3.36 -24.71
C GLU A 102 1.76 -3.93 -23.46
N ILE A 103 0.98 -5.00 -23.63
CA ILE A 103 0.32 -5.71 -22.51
C ILE A 103 1.32 -6.27 -21.49
N ALA A 104 2.52 -6.67 -21.90
CA ALA A 104 3.54 -7.17 -20.98
C ALA A 104 3.96 -6.10 -19.97
N ARG A 105 4.09 -4.85 -20.41
CA ARG A 105 4.35 -3.69 -19.54
C ARG A 105 3.19 -3.49 -18.55
N HIS A 106 1.95 -3.49 -19.03
CA HIS A 106 0.77 -3.31 -18.14
C HIS A 106 0.69 -4.40 -17.08
N MET A 107 0.88 -5.68 -17.47
CA MET A 107 0.89 -6.81 -16.53
C MET A 107 2.00 -6.66 -15.48
N LEU A 108 3.20 -6.23 -15.90
CA LEU A 108 4.33 -6.05 -15.00
C LEU A 108 4.10 -4.91 -13.99
N LEU A 109 3.44 -3.82 -14.39
CA LEU A 109 3.09 -2.70 -13.52
C LEU A 109 1.93 -3.02 -12.57
N ASP A 110 1.00 -3.87 -13.00
CA ASP A 110 -0.18 -4.28 -12.23
C ASP A 110 0.10 -5.41 -11.22
N MET A 111 1.04 -6.31 -11.52
CA MET A 111 1.33 -7.47 -10.65
C MET A 111 1.72 -7.06 -9.22
N PRO A 112 2.64 -6.08 -8.99
CA PRO A 112 2.90 -5.57 -7.66
C PRO A 112 1.66 -5.00 -6.98
N SER A 113 0.73 -4.40 -7.73
CA SER A 113 -0.53 -3.87 -7.19
C SER A 113 -1.42 -4.97 -6.59
N LEU A 114 -1.47 -6.16 -7.20
CA LEU A 114 -2.19 -7.32 -6.65
C LEU A 114 -1.54 -7.84 -5.37
N VAL A 115 -0.21 -7.98 -5.38
CA VAL A 115 0.54 -8.43 -4.18
C VAL A 115 0.40 -7.41 -3.06
N PHE A 116 0.39 -6.10 -3.39
CA PHE A 116 0.11 -5.03 -2.46
C PHE A 116 -1.28 -5.20 -1.84
N PHE A 117 -2.33 -5.41 -2.64
CA PHE A 117 -3.66 -5.70 -2.12
C PHE A 117 -3.66 -6.90 -1.16
N THR A 118 -3.06 -8.04 -1.55
CA THR A 118 -2.95 -9.23 -0.70
C THR A 118 -2.27 -8.93 0.63
N THR A 119 -1.19 -8.14 0.59
CA THR A 119 -0.41 -7.72 1.76
C THR A 119 -1.28 -6.97 2.77
N TYR A 120 -2.09 -6.02 2.32
CA TYR A 120 -2.95 -5.23 3.21
C TYR A 120 -4.26 -5.93 3.56
N ALA A 121 -4.78 -6.80 2.68
CA ALA A 121 -5.86 -7.72 3.03
C ALA A 121 -5.44 -8.66 4.17
N LEU A 122 -4.18 -9.10 4.20
CA LEU A 122 -3.62 -9.90 5.30
C LEU A 122 -3.57 -9.11 6.60
N LEU A 123 -3.28 -7.80 6.53
CA LEU A 123 -3.33 -6.91 7.68
C LEU A 123 -4.77 -6.71 8.19
N VAL A 124 -5.74 -6.56 7.28
CA VAL A 124 -7.17 -6.50 7.65
C VAL A 124 -7.61 -7.82 8.29
N LEU A 125 -7.21 -8.97 7.74
CA LEU A 125 -7.44 -10.29 8.35
C LEU A 125 -6.86 -10.34 9.77
N PHE A 126 -5.62 -9.88 9.95
CA PHE A 126 -4.98 -9.83 11.26
C PHE A 126 -5.77 -8.96 12.26
N TRP A 127 -6.25 -7.79 11.83
CA TRP A 127 -7.11 -6.95 12.66
C TRP A 127 -8.44 -7.62 13.00
N ALA A 128 -9.05 -8.32 12.04
CA ALA A 128 -10.27 -9.09 12.25
C ALA A 128 -10.06 -10.23 13.26
N GLU A 129 -8.97 -10.99 13.14
CA GLU A 129 -8.60 -12.06 14.07
C GLU A 129 -8.48 -11.52 15.50
N ILE A 130 -7.75 -10.43 15.72
CA ILE A 130 -7.61 -9.81 17.05
C ILE A 130 -8.99 -9.39 17.60
N TYR A 131 -9.82 -8.76 16.77
CA TYR A 131 -11.13 -8.29 17.18
C TYR A 131 -12.06 -9.45 17.58
N TYR A 132 -12.13 -10.51 16.77
CA TYR A 132 -12.98 -11.69 17.05
C TYR A 132 -12.48 -12.47 18.28
N GLN A 133 -11.17 -12.68 18.40
CA GLN A 133 -10.57 -13.33 19.57
C GLN A 133 -10.86 -12.56 20.86
N ALA A 134 -10.73 -11.24 20.84
CA ALA A 134 -11.00 -10.42 22.01
C ALA A 134 -12.49 -10.39 22.39
N ARG A 135 -13.38 -10.79 21.47
CA ARG A 135 -14.82 -10.97 21.69
C ARG A 135 -15.21 -12.42 22.00
N ALA A 136 -14.24 -13.34 22.06
CA ALA A 136 -14.47 -14.78 22.21
C ALA A 136 -15.43 -15.36 21.15
N VAL A 137 -15.40 -14.80 19.94
CA VAL A 137 -16.17 -15.29 18.77
C VAL A 137 -15.24 -16.13 17.90
N SER A 138 -15.78 -17.15 17.23
CA SER A 138 -15.01 -18.04 16.36
C SER A 138 -14.35 -17.27 15.21
N THR A 139 -13.12 -17.68 14.87
CA THR A 139 -12.31 -17.10 13.78
C THR A 139 -12.29 -17.98 12.53
N ASP A 140 -13.02 -19.10 12.54
CA ASP A 140 -12.86 -20.19 11.58
C ASP A 140 -13.15 -19.78 10.13
N GLY A 141 -14.07 -18.83 9.92
CA GLY A 141 -14.41 -18.29 8.60
C GLY A 141 -13.46 -17.22 8.07
N LEU A 142 -12.61 -16.61 8.91
CA LEU A 142 -11.83 -15.44 8.51
C LEU A 142 -10.71 -15.79 7.51
N ARG A 143 -9.94 -16.85 7.80
CA ARG A 143 -8.83 -17.28 6.91
C ARG A 143 -9.33 -17.84 5.58
N PRO A 144 -10.32 -18.75 5.53
CA PRO A 144 -10.90 -19.20 4.26
C PRO A 144 -11.47 -18.03 3.46
N GLY A 145 -12.15 -17.08 4.11
CA GLY A 145 -12.64 -15.87 3.47
C GLY A 145 -11.53 -15.04 2.83
N PHE A 146 -10.42 -14.82 3.54
CA PHE A 146 -9.24 -14.14 2.98
C PHE A 146 -8.69 -14.85 1.73
N PHE A 147 -8.52 -16.18 1.78
CA PHE A 147 -8.03 -16.93 0.62
C PHE A 147 -9.02 -16.90 -0.55
N ALA A 148 -10.32 -17.01 -0.28
CA ALA A 148 -11.35 -16.94 -1.31
C ALA A 148 -11.39 -15.55 -1.99
N ILE A 149 -11.36 -14.47 -1.22
CA ILE A 149 -11.37 -13.10 -1.76
C ILE A 149 -10.13 -12.85 -2.63
N ASN A 150 -8.93 -13.20 -2.13
CA ASN A 150 -7.71 -13.04 -2.93
C ASN A 150 -7.73 -13.94 -4.17
N GLY A 151 -8.18 -15.19 -4.04
CA GLY A 151 -8.32 -16.12 -5.16
C GLY A 151 -9.22 -15.55 -6.27
N ILE A 152 -10.40 -15.05 -5.91
CA ILE A 152 -11.34 -14.41 -6.85
C ILE A 152 -10.69 -13.20 -7.52
N VAL A 153 -10.03 -12.33 -6.74
CA VAL A 153 -9.38 -11.13 -7.28
C VAL A 153 -8.30 -11.48 -8.30
N TYR A 154 -7.44 -12.45 -7.98
CA TYR A 154 -6.37 -12.90 -8.87
C TYR A 154 -6.92 -13.61 -10.11
N VAL A 155 -7.94 -14.46 -9.96
CA VAL A 155 -8.57 -15.16 -11.09
C VAL A 155 -9.17 -14.16 -12.08
N ILE A 156 -9.96 -13.19 -11.59
CA ILE A 156 -10.54 -12.14 -12.45
C ILE A 156 -9.43 -11.38 -13.17
N GLN A 157 -8.38 -10.97 -12.45
CA GLN A 157 -7.29 -10.19 -13.05
C GLN A 157 -6.50 -10.99 -14.10
N ILE A 158 -6.20 -12.26 -13.83
CA ILE A 158 -5.50 -13.14 -14.77
C ILE A 158 -6.35 -13.35 -16.02
N ILE A 159 -7.66 -13.57 -15.88
CA ILE A 159 -8.57 -13.69 -17.03
C ILE A 159 -8.56 -12.40 -17.86
N LEU A 160 -8.65 -11.22 -17.23
CA LEU A 160 -8.57 -9.95 -17.94
C LEU A 160 -7.26 -9.81 -18.72
N TRP A 161 -6.12 -10.12 -18.09
CA TRP A 161 -4.82 -10.09 -18.76
C TRP A 161 -4.76 -11.06 -19.95
N LEU A 162 -5.23 -12.29 -19.81
CA LEU A 162 -5.23 -13.28 -20.90
C LEU A 162 -6.09 -12.82 -22.08
N ILE A 163 -7.27 -12.24 -21.82
CA ILE A 163 -8.14 -11.73 -22.88
C ILE A 163 -7.47 -10.53 -23.59
N ILE A 164 -6.90 -9.59 -22.84
CA ILE A 164 -6.19 -8.42 -23.41
C ILE A 164 -4.97 -8.87 -24.21
N TRP A 165 -4.26 -9.90 -23.77
CA TRP A 165 -3.11 -10.48 -24.47
C TRP A 165 -3.50 -11.03 -25.84
N TRP A 166 -4.65 -11.72 -25.93
CA TRP A 166 -5.13 -12.26 -27.20
C TRP A 166 -5.73 -11.21 -28.12
N LYS A 167 -6.51 -10.28 -27.56
CA LYS A 167 -7.10 -9.16 -28.30
C LYS A 167 -6.97 -7.89 -27.46
N PRO A 168 -6.09 -6.94 -27.84
CA PRO A 168 -5.89 -5.71 -27.10
C PRO A 168 -7.06 -4.74 -27.33
N ILE A 169 -8.17 -4.99 -26.63
CA ILE A 169 -9.37 -4.15 -26.65
C ILE A 169 -9.23 -3.08 -25.57
N HIS A 170 -9.21 -1.80 -25.95
CA HIS A 170 -9.07 -0.68 -25.01
C HIS A 170 -10.08 -0.72 -23.86
N ILE A 171 -11.32 -1.14 -24.12
CA ILE A 171 -12.38 -1.25 -23.09
C ILE A 171 -11.97 -2.23 -21.98
N LEU A 172 -11.28 -3.33 -22.29
CA LEU A 172 -10.82 -4.30 -21.28
C LEU A 172 -9.70 -3.74 -20.41
N VAL A 173 -8.84 -2.88 -20.96
CA VAL A 173 -7.80 -2.17 -20.18
C VAL A 173 -8.46 -1.21 -19.20
N ILE A 174 -9.48 -0.46 -19.64
CA ILE A 174 -10.28 0.42 -18.77
C ILE A 174 -10.97 -0.40 -17.68
N LEU A 175 -11.58 -1.54 -18.04
CA LEU A 175 -12.24 -2.44 -17.09
C LEU A 175 -11.25 -2.96 -16.03
N SER A 176 -10.03 -3.32 -16.41
CA SER A 176 -8.96 -3.72 -15.48
C SER A 176 -8.65 -2.61 -14.48
N LYS A 177 -8.53 -1.36 -14.93
CA LYS A 177 -8.28 -0.20 -14.05
C LYS A 177 -9.44 0.07 -13.08
N VAL A 178 -10.68 0.01 -13.57
CA VAL A 178 -11.89 0.12 -12.73
C VAL A 178 -11.98 -1.02 -11.73
N PHE A 179 -11.57 -2.23 -12.12
CA PHE A 179 -11.50 -3.37 -11.21
C PHE A 179 -10.50 -3.13 -10.08
N PHE A 180 -9.28 -2.65 -10.37
CA PHE A 180 -8.32 -2.24 -9.35
C PHE A 180 -8.85 -1.12 -8.43
N ALA A 181 -9.62 -0.17 -8.97
CA ALA A 181 -10.29 0.85 -8.17
C ALA A 181 -11.28 0.21 -7.18
N GLY A 182 -12.13 -0.70 -7.67
CA GLY A 182 -13.08 -1.46 -6.83
C GLY A 182 -12.39 -2.29 -5.74
N VAL A 183 -11.33 -3.01 -6.09
CA VAL A 183 -10.52 -3.77 -5.12
C VAL A 183 -9.91 -2.86 -4.06
N SER A 184 -9.42 -1.68 -4.46
CA SER A 184 -8.88 -0.68 -3.54
C SER A 184 -9.94 -0.11 -2.61
N LEU A 185 -11.16 0.15 -3.11
CA LEU A 185 -12.29 0.59 -2.30
C LEU A 185 -12.68 -0.48 -1.27
N CYS A 186 -12.74 -1.75 -1.68
CA CYS A 186 -13.00 -2.87 -0.77
C CYS A 186 -11.93 -2.96 0.35
N ALA A 187 -10.66 -2.75 0.02
CA ALA A 187 -9.59 -2.71 1.01
C ALA A 187 -9.75 -1.53 1.99
N ALA A 188 -10.07 -0.33 1.48
CA ALA A 188 -10.35 0.84 2.31
C ALA A 188 -11.50 0.57 3.29
N LEU A 189 -12.62 0.01 2.80
CA LEU A 189 -13.75 -0.39 3.64
C LEU A 189 -13.35 -1.45 4.66
N GLY A 190 -12.50 -2.42 4.28
CA GLY A 190 -11.94 -3.41 5.20
C GLY A 190 -11.18 -2.78 6.37
N PHE A 191 -10.31 -1.80 6.10
CA PHE A 191 -9.62 -1.04 7.14
C PHE A 191 -10.61 -0.26 8.02
N LEU A 192 -11.55 0.45 7.42
CA LEU A 192 -12.54 1.24 8.16
C LEU A 192 -13.37 0.35 9.10
N LEU A 193 -13.81 -0.81 8.61
CA LEU A 193 -14.65 -1.74 9.38
C LEU A 193 -13.85 -2.45 10.48
N TYR A 194 -12.80 -3.19 10.13
CA TYR A 194 -12.09 -4.03 11.11
C TYR A 194 -11.10 -3.22 11.96
N GLY A 195 -10.38 -2.29 11.35
CA GLY A 195 -9.50 -1.37 12.09
C GLY A 195 -10.29 -0.42 12.98
N GLY A 196 -11.40 0.13 12.49
CA GLY A 196 -12.30 0.99 13.27
C GLY A 196 -12.96 0.25 14.43
N ARG A 197 -13.50 -0.96 14.21
CA ARG A 197 -14.07 -1.80 15.28
C ARG A 197 -13.04 -2.13 16.35
N LEU A 198 -11.81 -2.47 15.96
CA LEU A 198 -10.75 -2.75 16.91
C LEU A 198 -10.33 -1.50 17.69
N PHE A 199 -10.21 -0.35 17.03
CA PHE A 199 -9.90 0.92 17.70
C PHE A 199 -10.96 1.29 18.74
N LEU A 200 -12.25 1.19 18.39
CA LEU A 200 -13.35 1.44 19.31
C LEU A 200 -13.38 0.46 20.48
N MET A 201 -13.08 -0.82 20.21
CA MET A 201 -12.97 -1.84 21.26
C MET A 201 -11.86 -1.50 22.25
N LEU A 202 -10.67 -1.13 21.77
CA LEU A 202 -9.54 -0.75 22.61
C LEU A 202 -9.81 0.53 23.41
N LYS A 203 -10.67 1.43 22.93
CA LYS A 203 -11.10 2.64 23.66
C LYS A 203 -12.09 2.34 24.79
N ARG A 204 -12.93 1.31 24.65
CA ARG A 204 -13.98 0.95 25.63
C ARG A 204 -13.43 0.27 26.88
N PHE A 205 -12.32 -0.46 26.80
CA PHE A 205 -11.66 -1.00 27.99
C PHE A 205 -10.87 0.10 28.69
N PRO A 206 -11.04 0.33 30.01
CA PRO A 206 -10.39 1.43 30.71
C PRO A 206 -8.87 1.36 30.50
N VAL A 207 -8.32 2.42 29.90
CA VAL A 207 -6.93 2.46 29.46
C VAL A 207 -6.03 2.87 30.64
N GLU A 208 -5.99 2.02 31.67
CA GLU A 208 -5.30 2.33 32.92
C GLU A 208 -3.76 2.27 32.76
N SER A 209 -3.23 1.63 31.71
CA SER A 209 -1.78 1.51 31.50
C SER A 209 -1.22 2.33 30.33
N LYS A 210 -0.04 2.94 30.54
CA LYS A 210 0.73 3.70 29.51
C LYS A 210 1.00 2.87 28.25
N GLY A 211 1.23 1.56 28.38
CA GLY A 211 1.47 0.64 27.26
C GLY A 211 0.25 0.45 26.35
N ARG A 212 -0.96 0.43 26.92
CA ARG A 212 -2.21 0.25 26.16
C ARG A 212 -2.59 1.48 25.34
N ARG A 213 -2.36 2.71 25.86
CA ARG A 213 -2.53 3.96 25.08
C ARG A 213 -1.67 4.00 23.82
N LYS A 214 -0.40 3.58 23.93
CA LYS A 214 0.50 3.51 22.77
C LYS A 214 0.00 2.53 21.71
N LYS A 215 -0.54 1.38 22.13
CA LYS A 215 -1.12 0.39 21.21
C LYS A 215 -2.38 0.88 20.51
N LEU A 216 -3.27 1.57 21.23
CA LEU A 216 -4.45 2.20 20.64
C LEU A 216 -4.06 3.20 19.54
N HIS A 217 -3.05 4.04 19.81
CA HIS A 217 -2.54 5.00 18.83
C HIS A 217 -1.91 4.29 17.63
N GLU A 218 -1.07 3.26 17.84
CA GLU A 218 -0.50 2.44 16.76
C GLU A 218 -1.59 1.87 15.83
N VAL A 219 -2.68 1.32 16.38
CA VAL A 219 -3.82 0.78 15.60
C VAL A 219 -4.57 1.90 14.86
N GLY A 220 -4.83 3.01 15.53
CA GLY A 220 -5.54 4.16 14.97
C GLY A 220 -4.81 4.75 13.76
N TRP A 221 -3.51 5.04 13.89
CA TRP A 221 -2.70 5.58 12.81
C TRP A 221 -2.63 4.66 11.60
N VAL A 222 -2.39 3.35 11.83
CA VAL A 222 -2.36 2.37 10.73
C VAL A 222 -3.71 2.32 10.02
N THR A 223 -4.80 2.30 10.77
CA THR A 223 -6.15 2.23 10.19
C THR A 223 -6.46 3.48 9.36
N THR A 224 -6.27 4.67 9.92
CA THR A 224 -6.59 5.93 9.25
C THR A 224 -5.73 6.17 8.02
N ILE A 225 -4.41 5.93 8.12
CA ILE A 225 -3.51 6.13 7.00
C ILE A 225 -3.77 5.10 5.89
N CYS A 226 -3.88 3.81 6.21
CA CYS A 226 -4.17 2.79 5.19
C CYS A 226 -5.53 3.05 4.53
N PHE A 227 -6.57 3.42 5.30
CA PHE A 227 -7.86 3.82 4.75
C PHE A 227 -7.71 4.98 3.75
N ALA A 228 -7.02 6.06 4.13
CA ALA A 228 -6.82 7.22 3.26
C ALA A 228 -6.01 6.85 2.01
N CYS A 229 -4.92 6.09 2.15
CA CYS A 229 -4.09 5.64 1.02
C CYS A 229 -4.88 4.78 0.04
N PHE A 230 -5.67 3.81 0.50
CA PHE A 230 -6.50 2.97 -0.38
C PHE A 230 -7.67 3.74 -0.99
N LEU A 231 -8.22 4.74 -0.30
CA LEU A 231 -9.23 5.63 -0.86
C LEU A 231 -8.65 6.51 -1.98
N VAL A 232 -7.47 7.11 -1.75
CA VAL A 232 -6.74 7.83 -2.79
C VAL A 232 -6.39 6.90 -3.96
N ARG A 233 -5.97 5.66 -3.69
CA ARG A 233 -5.74 4.65 -4.73
C ARG A 233 -6.97 4.40 -5.59
N CYS A 234 -8.13 4.22 -4.97
CA CYS A 234 -9.41 4.05 -5.67
C CYS A 234 -9.69 5.22 -6.60
N ILE A 235 -9.60 6.45 -6.08
CA ILE A 235 -9.86 7.67 -6.85
C ILE A 235 -8.87 7.82 -8.01
N MET A 236 -7.58 7.62 -7.75
CA MET A 236 -6.52 7.71 -8.77
C MET A 236 -6.66 6.64 -9.84
N MET A 237 -7.11 5.42 -9.50
CA MET A 237 -7.38 4.38 -10.49
C MET A 237 -8.59 4.67 -11.37
N CYS A 238 -9.63 5.34 -10.83
CA CYS A 238 -10.71 5.88 -11.66
C CYS A 238 -10.19 6.94 -12.64
N PHE A 239 -9.37 7.89 -12.18
CA PHE A 239 -8.75 8.87 -13.08
C PHE A 239 -7.86 8.22 -14.13
N ASN A 240 -7.05 7.21 -13.76
CA ASN A 240 -6.23 6.43 -14.68
C ASN A 240 -7.08 5.70 -15.75
N ALA A 241 -8.31 5.30 -15.42
CA ALA A 241 -9.21 4.62 -16.34
C ALA A 241 -9.83 5.56 -17.39
N PHE A 242 -10.13 6.81 -17.01
CA PHE A 242 -10.91 7.73 -17.84
C PHE A 242 -10.14 8.94 -18.38
N ASN A 243 -8.96 9.24 -17.83
CA ASN A 243 -8.14 10.38 -18.22
C ASN A 243 -6.71 9.96 -18.61
N LYS A 244 -6.35 10.18 -19.87
CA LYS A 244 -4.99 9.87 -20.39
C LYS A 244 -3.88 10.63 -19.66
N ALA A 245 -4.13 11.86 -19.21
CA ALA A 245 -3.15 12.67 -18.49
C ALA A 245 -2.89 12.16 -17.05
N ALA A 246 -3.74 11.28 -16.54
CA ALA A 246 -3.60 10.63 -15.24
C ALA A 246 -3.14 9.17 -15.38
N ASN A 247 -2.62 8.78 -16.56
CA ASN A 247 -2.28 7.39 -16.82
C ASN A 247 -0.98 7.00 -16.09
N LEU A 248 -1.12 6.18 -15.04
CA LEU A 248 0.01 5.71 -14.23
C LEU A 248 0.85 4.63 -14.92
N ASP A 249 0.34 4.05 -16.03
CA ASP A 249 1.07 3.08 -16.83
C ASP A 249 2.04 3.77 -17.81
N ILE A 250 1.84 5.08 -18.02
CA ILE A 250 2.76 5.92 -18.78
C ILE A 250 3.80 6.42 -17.80
N LEU A 251 5.00 5.85 -17.86
CA LEU A 251 6.11 6.30 -17.01
C LEU A 251 6.65 7.68 -17.46
N GLU A 252 6.09 8.33 -18.48
CA GLU A 252 6.43 9.69 -18.93
C GLU A 252 5.84 10.81 -18.06
N HIS A 253 5.00 10.49 -17.05
CA HIS A 253 4.52 11.45 -16.05
C HIS A 253 5.27 11.28 -14.71
N PRO A 254 6.55 11.69 -14.62
CA PRO A 254 7.41 11.35 -13.49
C PRO A 254 6.89 11.91 -12.17
N VAL A 255 6.42 13.17 -12.13
CA VAL A 255 6.03 13.82 -10.88
C VAL A 255 4.70 13.25 -10.37
N LEU A 256 3.74 12.98 -11.26
CA LEU A 256 2.49 12.33 -10.90
C LEU A 256 2.74 10.92 -10.34
N ASN A 257 3.55 10.12 -11.04
CA ASN A 257 3.94 8.79 -10.59
C ASN A 257 4.64 8.85 -9.23
N PHE A 258 5.59 9.77 -9.05
CA PHE A 258 6.30 9.95 -7.80
C PHE A 258 5.34 10.22 -6.62
N ILE A 259 4.43 11.18 -6.77
CA ILE A 259 3.45 11.52 -5.73
C ILE A 259 2.53 10.34 -5.44
N TYR A 260 2.02 9.69 -6.47
CA TYR A 260 1.15 8.53 -6.33
C TYR A 260 1.83 7.40 -5.57
N TYR A 261 3.00 6.94 -6.01
CA TYR A 261 3.70 5.80 -5.40
C TYR A 261 4.21 6.14 -3.99
N LEU A 262 4.64 7.38 -3.75
CA LEU A 262 5.06 7.84 -2.43
C LEU A 262 3.89 7.80 -1.43
N LEU A 263 2.75 8.39 -1.79
CA LEU A 263 1.62 8.55 -0.88
C LEU A 263 0.82 7.25 -0.71
N VAL A 264 0.63 6.50 -1.79
CA VAL A 264 -0.31 5.37 -1.82
C VAL A 264 0.35 4.03 -1.53
N GLU A 265 1.66 3.89 -1.78
CA GLU A 265 2.36 2.61 -1.58
C GLU A 265 3.48 2.70 -0.54
N ILE A 266 4.44 3.62 -0.72
CA ILE A 266 5.63 3.70 0.15
C ILE A 266 5.26 4.13 1.56
N LEU A 267 4.42 5.18 1.70
CA LEU A 267 4.00 5.72 2.99
C LEU A 267 3.28 4.68 3.87
N PRO A 268 2.23 3.98 3.40
CA PRO A 268 1.58 2.96 4.22
C PRO A 268 2.52 1.78 4.50
N SER A 269 3.39 1.37 3.55
CA SER A 269 4.28 0.23 3.78
C SER A 269 5.33 0.55 4.84
N SER A 270 5.92 1.75 4.77
CA SER A 270 6.88 2.24 5.76
C SER A 270 6.25 2.35 7.15
N LEU A 271 5.04 2.91 7.23
CA LEU A 271 4.31 3.04 8.50
C LEU A 271 4.01 1.68 9.13
N VAL A 272 3.45 0.74 8.36
CA VAL A 272 3.05 -0.55 8.91
C VAL A 272 4.27 -1.37 9.32
N LEU A 273 5.34 -1.39 8.52
CA LEU A 273 6.60 -2.03 8.91
C LEU A 273 7.20 -1.41 10.17
N PHE A 274 7.09 -0.08 10.33
CA PHE A 274 7.52 0.59 11.56
C PHE A 274 6.68 0.19 12.78
N VAL A 275 5.36 0.05 12.63
CA VAL A 275 4.46 -0.37 13.71
C VAL A 275 4.65 -1.85 14.08
N LEU A 276 4.86 -2.71 13.07
CA LEU A 276 5.05 -4.15 13.22
C LEU A 276 6.50 -4.57 13.52
N ARG A 277 7.46 -3.63 13.62
CA ARG A 277 8.87 -3.91 13.94
C ARG A 277 9.11 -4.57 15.30
N LYS A 278 8.11 -4.56 16.19
CA LYS A 278 8.24 -5.13 17.53
C LYS A 278 8.35 -6.65 17.41
N LEU A 279 9.46 -7.18 17.92
CA LEU A 279 9.72 -8.61 17.94
C LEU A 279 8.77 -9.31 18.92
N PRO A 280 8.31 -10.54 18.60
CA PRO A 280 7.59 -11.35 19.56
C PRO A 280 8.46 -11.64 20.79
N PRO A 281 7.85 -11.75 21.99
CA PRO A 281 8.59 -12.12 23.19
C PRO A 281 9.28 -13.47 22.98
N LYS A 282 10.53 -13.59 23.45
CA LYS A 282 11.18 -14.91 23.56
C LYS A 282 10.34 -15.71 24.55
N ARG A 283 10.13 -17.00 24.31
CA ARG A 283 9.55 -17.87 25.34
C ARG A 283 10.41 -17.69 26.59
N GLY A 284 9.80 -17.20 27.67
CA GLY A 284 10.44 -17.29 28.98
C GLY A 284 10.70 -18.76 29.21
N ILE A 285 11.94 -19.12 29.56
CA ILE A 285 12.18 -20.40 30.22
C ILE A 285 11.18 -20.37 31.38
N ILE A 286 10.18 -21.25 31.34
CA ILE A 286 9.28 -21.43 32.48
C ILE A 286 10.20 -21.97 33.56
N GLN A 287 10.73 -21.06 34.38
CA GLN A 287 11.42 -21.39 35.60
C GLN A 287 10.30 -21.91 36.49
N TYR A 288 10.07 -23.22 36.41
CA TYR A 288 9.26 -23.97 37.35
C TYR A 288 9.77 -23.56 38.73
N HIS A 289 9.04 -22.68 39.41
CA HIS A 289 9.21 -22.54 40.84
C HIS A 289 8.74 -23.87 41.39
N ALA A 290 9.70 -24.72 41.78
CA ALA A 290 9.40 -25.90 42.56
C ALA A 290 8.64 -25.40 43.80
N ILE A 291 7.39 -25.82 43.90
CA ILE A 291 6.59 -25.63 45.12
C ILE A 291 7.37 -26.39 46.21
N ARG A 292 7.82 -25.67 47.23
CA ARG A 292 8.42 -26.23 48.43
C ARG A 292 7.51 -25.96 49.60
#